data_AF-A0AAD5TF35-F1
#
_entry.id   AF-A0AAD5TF35-F1
#
_cell.length_a   1.000
_cell.length_b   1.000
_cell.length_c   1.000
_cell.angle_alpha   90.00
_cell.angle_beta   90.00
_cell.angle_gamma   90.00
#
_symmetry.space_group_name_H-M   'P 1'
#
loop_
_entity.id
_entity.type
_entity.pdbx_description
1 polymer ?
#
loop_
_entity_poly.entity_id
_entity_poly.type
_entity_poly.pdbx_seq_one_letter_code
_entity_poly.pdbx_strand_id
1 'polypeptide(L)'
;MTYFTSYLHAHALDTTVEIDVHCDIEVFEWLMSYISHKRPLFEPRIALSILISSNFLRMTALEDLCIRYIHKNMDDVLKIPIDMGCLGEPLIEKLTKLFTIEELQKVKDPQDKVLK
;
A
#
# COMPACT_ATOMS: atom_id res chain seq x y z
N MET A 1 3.79 14.05 -0.84
CA MET A 1 2.66 13.44 -0.13
C MET A 1 1.54 14.46 -0.08
N THR A 2 0.65 14.46 -1.09
CA THR A 2 -0.23 15.61 -1.36
C THR A 2 -1.41 15.72 -0.39
N TYR A 3 -1.83 14.62 0.25
CA TYR A 3 -2.87 14.65 1.29
C TYR A 3 -2.51 15.63 2.41
N PHE A 4 -1.36 15.44 3.06
CA PHE A 4 -0.91 16.32 4.14
C PHE A 4 -0.65 17.74 3.65
N THR A 5 -0.13 17.94 2.43
CA THR A 5 0.04 19.28 1.88
C THR A 5 -1.28 20.03 1.76
N SER A 6 -2.32 19.39 1.18
CA SER A 6 -3.65 19.99 1.08
C SER A 6 -4.31 20.20 2.45
N TYR A 7 -4.17 19.22 3.34
CA TYR A 7 -4.77 19.27 4.67
C TYR A 7 -4.15 20.36 5.54
N LEU A 8 -2.82 20.39 5.64
CA LEU A 8 -2.11 21.43 6.40
C LEU A 8 -2.31 22.83 5.82
N HIS A 9 -2.47 22.96 4.51
CA HIS A 9 -2.81 24.25 3.90
C HIS A 9 -4.23 24.71 4.27
N ALA A 10 -5.20 23.79 4.34
CA ALA A 10 -6.57 24.10 4.77
C ALA A 10 -6.64 24.47 6.27
N HIS A 11 -5.74 23.92 7.08
CA HIS A 11 -5.65 24.11 8.53
C HIS A 11 -4.49 25.01 8.95
N ALA A 12 -4.01 25.91 8.07
CA ALA A 12 -2.80 26.70 8.30
C ALA A 12 -2.87 27.69 9.48
N LEU A 13 -4.08 28.00 9.96
CA LEU A 13 -4.32 28.89 11.11
C LEU A 13 -4.46 28.12 12.43
N ASP A 14 -4.51 26.80 12.39
CA ASP A 14 -4.71 25.96 13.57
C ASP A 14 -3.35 25.71 14.24
N THR A 15 -3.27 25.93 15.56
CA THR A 15 -2.05 25.67 16.35
C THR A 15 -1.74 24.18 16.52
N THR A 16 -2.76 23.35 16.38
CA THR A 16 -2.70 21.90 16.53
C THR A 16 -3.59 21.26 15.47
N VAL A 17 -3.06 20.27 14.77
CA VAL A 17 -3.76 19.56 13.70
C VAL A 17 -3.83 18.08 14.10
N GLU A 18 -5.03 17.55 14.21
CA GLU A 18 -5.26 16.13 14.48
C GLU A 18 -5.44 15.38 13.16
N ILE A 19 -4.74 14.26 12.99
CA ILE A 19 -4.77 13.47 11.76
C ILE A 19 -5.04 12.03 12.14
N ASP A 20 -6.26 11.59 11.87
CA ASP A 20 -6.64 10.20 12.04
C ASP A 20 -6.08 9.38 10.89
N VAL A 21 -5.08 8.56 11.20
CA VAL A 21 -4.55 7.56 10.28
C VAL A 21 -4.93 6.19 10.81
N HIS A 22 -5.84 5.50 10.11
CA HIS A 22 -6.08 4.08 10.32
C HIS A 22 -4.95 3.25 9.71
N CYS A 23 -3.73 3.41 10.22
CA CYS A 23 -2.62 2.53 9.88
C CYS A 23 -1.98 1.96 11.14
N ASP A 24 -1.44 0.75 11.02
CA ASP A 24 -0.59 0.17 12.05
C ASP A 24 0.62 1.09 12.32
N ILE A 25 1.09 1.12 13.57
CA ILE A 25 2.29 1.86 13.99
C ILE A 25 3.49 1.47 13.13
N GLU A 26 3.66 0.18 12.81
CA GLU A 26 4.78 -0.28 11.99
C GLU A 26 4.75 0.36 10.58
N VAL A 27 3.57 0.43 9.97
CA VAL A 27 3.39 1.04 8.65
C VAL A 27 3.65 2.55 8.72
N PHE A 28 3.19 3.20 9.80
CA PHE A 28 3.44 4.63 10.00
C PHE A 28 4.94 4.93 10.13
N GLU A 29 5.66 4.18 10.96
CA GLU A 29 7.10 4.34 11.15
C GLU A 29 7.87 4.10 9.85
N TRP A 30 7.43 3.12 9.06
CA TRP A 30 7.99 2.86 7.73
C TRP A 30 7.79 4.07 6.80
N LEU A 31 6.57 4.61 6.74
CA LEU A 31 6.24 5.79 5.92
C LEU A 31 7.07 7.00 6.33
N MET A 32 7.20 7.26 7.63
CA MET A 32 8.02 8.35 8.17
C MET A 32 9.50 8.17 7.81
N SER A 33 10.01 6.95 7.87
CA SER A 33 11.38 6.62 7.45
C SER A 33 11.58 6.84 5.95
N TYR A 34 10.60 6.48 5.12
CA TYR A 34 10.63 6.71 3.68
C TYR A 34 10.66 8.21 3.33
N ILE A 35 9.78 9.01 3.96
CA ILE A 35 9.70 10.47 3.75
C ILE A 35 10.98 11.15 4.27
N SER A 36 11.59 10.63 5.33
CA SER A 36 12.87 11.10 5.87
C SER A 36 14.10 10.63 5.07
N HIS A 37 13.89 10.08 3.86
CA HIS A 37 14.94 9.57 2.96
C HIS A 37 15.82 8.44 3.54
N LYS A 38 15.36 7.74 4.59
CA LYS A 38 16.09 6.62 5.23
C LYS A 38 16.00 5.30 4.47
N ARG A 39 15.35 5.28 3.28
CA ARG A 39 15.18 4.12 2.38
C ARG A 39 14.93 2.79 3.13
N PRO A 40 13.83 2.69 3.88
CA PRO A 40 13.50 1.44 4.57
C PRO A 40 13.29 0.30 3.56
N LEU A 41 13.61 -0.92 3.96
CA LEU A 41 13.42 -2.10 3.12
C LEU A 41 11.94 -2.45 3.02
N PHE A 42 11.50 -2.90 1.85
CA PHE A 42 10.17 -3.48 1.70
C PHE A 42 10.18 -4.90 2.26
N GLU A 43 9.16 -5.22 3.05
CA GLU A 43 8.88 -6.59 3.48
C GLU A 43 7.52 -7.03 2.93
N PRO A 44 7.37 -8.31 2.50
CA PRO A 44 6.11 -8.82 1.98
C PRO A 44 4.92 -8.60 2.93
N ARG A 45 5.13 -8.70 4.26
CA ARG A 45 4.11 -8.53 5.30
C ARG A 45 3.46 -7.16 5.31
N ILE A 46 4.24 -6.12 5.08
CA ILE A 46 3.78 -4.73 5.18
C ILE A 46 3.52 -4.11 3.81
N ALA A 47 3.91 -4.78 2.72
CA ALA A 47 3.83 -4.23 1.36
C ALA A 47 2.40 -3.82 0.95
N LEU A 48 1.38 -4.64 1.26
CA LEU A 48 -0.02 -4.32 0.99
C LEU A 48 -0.53 -3.17 1.87
N SER A 49 -0.16 -3.15 3.15
CA SER A 49 -0.55 -2.07 4.06
C SER A 49 0.08 -0.73 3.65
N ILE A 50 1.36 -0.73 3.26
CA ILE A 50 2.03 0.46 2.72
C ILE A 50 1.35 0.89 1.40
N LEU A 51 0.96 -0.05 0.54
CA LEU A 51 0.23 0.28 -0.69
C LEU A 51 -1.06 1.05 -0.37
N ILE A 52 -1.90 0.50 0.52
CA ILE A 52 -3.17 1.12 0.93
C ILE A 52 -2.93 2.51 1.54
N SER A 53 -2.00 2.62 2.49
CA SER A 53 -1.67 3.90 3.13
C SER A 53 -1.10 4.90 2.13
N SER A 54 -0.23 4.47 1.20
CA SER A 54 0.35 5.35 0.18
C SER A 54 -0.71 5.88 -0.79
N ASN A 55 -1.72 5.07 -1.12
CA ASN A 55 -2.85 5.50 -1.94
C ASN A 55 -3.72 6.52 -1.19
N PHE A 56 -4.09 6.23 0.06
CA PHE A 56 -4.85 7.14 0.93
C PHE A 56 -4.15 8.51 1.09
N LEU A 57 -2.84 8.47 1.37
CA LEU A 57 -1.99 9.66 1.55
C LEU A 57 -1.59 10.34 0.24
N ARG A 58 -2.06 9.81 -0.90
CA ARG A 58 -1.80 10.31 -2.26
C ARG A 58 -0.29 10.45 -2.54
N MET A 59 0.44 9.38 -2.26
CA MET A 59 1.87 9.23 -2.49
C MET A 59 2.12 8.41 -3.77
N THR A 60 1.77 8.96 -4.93
CA THR A 60 1.79 8.24 -6.22
C THR A 60 3.10 7.51 -6.52
N ALA A 61 4.25 8.15 -6.30
CA ALA A 61 5.55 7.51 -6.53
C ALA A 61 5.81 6.30 -5.61
N LEU A 62 5.32 6.34 -4.37
CA LEU A 62 5.41 5.23 -3.43
C LEU A 62 4.40 4.12 -3.79
N GLU A 63 3.18 4.50 -4.17
CA GLU A 63 2.16 3.57 -4.66
C GLU A 63 2.71 2.72 -5.81
N ASP A 64 3.34 3.35 -6.80
CA ASP A 64 3.95 2.63 -7.93
C ASP A 64 5.11 1.70 -7.51
N LEU A 65 5.90 2.09 -6.49
CA LEU A 65 6.97 1.25 -5.95
C LEU A 65 6.40 0.02 -5.25
N CYS A 66 5.35 0.19 -4.44
CA CYS A 66 4.66 -0.89 -3.76
C CYS A 66 4.06 -1.88 -4.76
N ILE A 67 3.36 -1.37 -5.79
CA ILE A 67 2.76 -2.18 -6.84
C ILE A 67 3.81 -3.05 -7.55
N ARG A 68 4.96 -2.46 -7.95
CA ARG A 68 6.06 -3.21 -8.56
C ARG A 68 6.68 -4.25 -7.61
N TYR A 69 6.81 -3.91 -6.32
CA TYR A 69 7.34 -4.83 -5.33
C TYR A 69 6.40 -6.02 -5.11
N ILE A 70 5.09 -5.79 -5.00
CA ILE A 70 4.07 -6.82 -4.83
C ILE A 70 4.05 -7.73 -6.05
N HIS A 71 4.06 -7.18 -7.27
CA HIS A 71 4.12 -7.98 -8.50
C HIS A 71 5.34 -8.90 -8.52
N LYS A 72 6.52 -8.38 -8.18
CA LYS A 72 7.77 -9.15 -8.13
C LYS A 72 7.78 -10.25 -7.05
N ASN A 73 7.11 -10.06 -5.92
CA ASN A 73 7.16 -10.95 -4.76
C ASN A 73 5.78 -11.55 -4.44
N MET A 74 4.92 -11.70 -5.44
CA MET A 74 3.51 -12.03 -5.25
C MET A 74 3.32 -13.36 -4.51
N ASP A 75 4.13 -14.37 -4.84
CA ASP A 75 4.09 -15.67 -4.18
C ASP A 75 4.30 -15.59 -2.67
N ASP A 76 5.16 -14.68 -2.21
CA ASP A 76 5.42 -14.49 -0.79
C ASP A 76 4.35 -13.62 -0.13
N VAL A 77 3.78 -12.66 -0.85
CA VAL A 77 2.65 -11.84 -0.39
C VAL A 77 1.38 -12.68 -0.19
N LEU A 78 1.11 -13.65 -1.08
CA LEU A 78 -0.07 -14.52 -1.01
C LEU A 78 -0.03 -15.56 0.11
N LYS A 79 1.18 -15.96 0.54
CA LYS A 79 1.36 -16.84 1.71
C LYS A 79 0.98 -16.13 3.01
N ILE A 80 0.90 -14.81 3.00
CA ILE A 80 0.55 -14.02 4.18
C ILE A 80 -0.97 -14.00 4.29
N PRO A 81 -1.54 -14.29 5.47
CA PRO A 81 -2.97 -14.14 5.72
C PRO A 81 -3.33 -12.65 5.77
N ILE A 82 -3.35 -11.99 4.62
CA ILE A 82 -3.80 -10.60 4.47
C ILE A 82 -5.23 -10.61 3.93
N ASP A 83 -6.09 -9.80 4.55
CA ASP A 83 -7.42 -9.53 4.02
C ASP A 83 -7.30 -8.56 2.83
N MET A 84 -7.38 -9.10 1.62
CA MET A 84 -7.40 -8.29 0.40
C MET A 84 -8.72 -7.52 0.23
N GLY A 85 -9.74 -7.78 1.06
CA GLY A 85 -11.01 -7.05 1.06
C GLY A 85 -10.87 -5.58 1.45
N CYS A 86 -9.72 -5.17 1.99
CA CYS A 86 -9.40 -3.76 2.29
C CYS A 86 -8.85 -2.99 1.09
N LEU A 87 -8.56 -3.65 -0.04
CA LEU A 87 -8.12 -2.97 -1.25
C LEU A 87 -9.33 -2.37 -1.98
N GLY A 88 -9.31 -1.05 -2.19
CA GLY A 88 -10.33 -0.41 -3.03
C GLY A 88 -10.26 -0.92 -4.47
N GLU A 89 -11.40 -0.96 -5.16
CA GLU A 89 -11.52 -1.37 -6.58
C GLU A 89 -10.43 -0.77 -7.50
N PRO A 90 -10.05 0.53 -7.37
CA PRO A 90 -9.01 1.11 -8.23
C PRO A 90 -7.61 0.50 -8.02
N LEU A 91 -7.28 0.08 -6.80
CA LEU A 91 -6.00 -0.57 -6.50
C LEU A 91 -6.00 -2.01 -7.01
N ILE A 92 -7.14 -2.71 -6.88
CA ILE A 92 -7.31 -4.05 -7.44
C ILE A 92 -7.13 -4.01 -8.94
N GLU A 93 -7.79 -3.09 -9.65
CA GLU A 93 -7.61 -2.94 -11.10
C GLU A 93 -6.16 -2.67 -11.52
N LYS A 94 -5.44 -1.81 -10.77
CA LYS A 94 -4.03 -1.52 -11.07
C LYS A 94 -3.15 -2.74 -10.87
N LEU A 95 -3.40 -3.52 -9.82
CA LEU A 95 -2.69 -4.77 -9.57
C LEU A 95 -3.01 -5.78 -10.67
N THR A 96 -4.29 -6.04 -10.96
CA THR A 96 -4.70 -7.05 -11.96
C THR A 96 -4.21 -6.72 -13.37
N LYS A 97 -4.10 -5.44 -13.75
CA LYS A 97 -3.50 -5.02 -15.03
C LYS A 97 -2.01 -5.38 -15.17
N LEU A 98 -1.30 -5.60 -14.06
CA LEU A 98 0.11 -5.99 -14.07
C LEU A 98 0.31 -7.51 -14.00
N PHE A 99 -0.69 -8.26 -13.55
CA PHE A 99 -0.64 -9.72 -13.56
C PHE A 99 -1.11 -10.26 -14.92
N THR A 100 -0.26 -11.04 -15.56
CA THR A 100 -0.68 -11.82 -16.73
C THR A 100 -1.51 -13.02 -16.30
N ILE A 101 -2.42 -13.49 -17.18
CA ILE A 101 -3.25 -14.68 -16.91
C ILE A 101 -2.38 -15.90 -16.57
N GLU A 102 -1.20 -16.02 -17.17
CA GLU A 102 -0.24 -17.11 -16.94
C GLU A 102 0.45 -17.03 -15.57
N GLU A 103 0.69 -15.83 -15.05
CA GLU A 103 1.22 -15.62 -13.69
C GLU A 103 0.14 -15.90 -12.64
N LEU A 104 -1.11 -15.47 -12.90
CA LEU A 104 -2.29 -15.79 -12.08
C LEU A 104 -2.58 -17.30 -12.03
N GLN A 105 -2.28 -18.05 -13.10
CA GLN A 105 -2.42 -19.51 -13.12
C GLN A 105 -1.31 -20.25 -12.36
N LYS A 106 -0.14 -19.64 -12.19
CA LYS A 106 0.99 -20.20 -11.43
C LYS A 106 0.94 -19.85 -9.94
N VAL A 107 0.24 -18.79 -9.61
CA VAL A 107 -0.14 -18.45 -8.24
C VAL A 107 -0.90 -19.64 -7.66
N LYS A 108 -0.24 -20.36 -6.73
CA LYS A 108 -0.96 -21.28 -5.85
C LYS A 108 -1.76 -20.41 -4.89
N ASP A 109 -3.06 -20.34 -5.10
CA ASP A 109 -4.02 -19.72 -4.20
C ASP A 109 -4.62 -20.81 -3.28
N PRO A 110 -4.00 -21.15 -2.14
CA PRO A 110 -4.58 -22.11 -1.20
C PRO A 110 -5.78 -21.54 -0.41
N GLN A 111 -6.14 -20.26 -0.59
CA GLN A 111 -7.17 -19.58 0.22
C GLN A 111 -8.34 -19.00 -0.61
N ASP A 112 -8.34 -19.18 -1.93
CA ASP A 112 -9.42 -18.77 -2.85
C ASP A 112 -9.79 -17.27 -2.73
N LYS A 113 -8.77 -16.42 -2.68
CA LYS A 113 -8.92 -14.97 -2.45
C LYS A 113 -9.05 -14.15 -3.72
N VAL A 114 -8.68 -14.72 -4.87
CA VAL A 114 -8.55 -13.98 -6.13
C VAL A 114 -9.79 -14.10 -7.04
N LEU A 115 -10.67 -15.05 -6.77
CA LEU A 115 -11.89 -15.26 -7.55
C LEU A 115 -13.15 -15.17 -6.66
N LYS A 116 -13.91 -14.08 -6.82
CA LYS A 116 -15.34 -14.02 -6.53
C LYS A 116 -16.07 -13.57 -7.77
#